data_AF-A0A0F9DGY5-F1
#
_entry.id   AF-A0A0F9DGY5-F1
#
_cell.length_a   1.000
_cell.length_b   1.000
_cell.length_c   1.000
_cell.angle_alpha   90.00
_cell.angle_beta   90.00
_cell.angle_gamma   90.00
#
_symmetry.space_group_name_H-M   'P 1'
#
loop_
_entity.id
_entity.type
_entity.pdbx_description
1 polymer ?
#
loop_
_entity_poly.entity_id
_entity_poly.type
_entity_poly.pdbx_seq_one_letter_code
_entity_poly.pdbx_strand_id
1 'polypeptide(L)'
;AVARKYGFKDASNEWKREGCSEDFEQIDSEGYLVHIWLKYCKFGFQRISDIESRRIREGLRSREDAMKMVIEADHKLDTKALNDFVDTLGYTTDEFWEIVKKWNKYL
;
A
#
# COMPACT_ATOMS: atom_id res chain seq x y z
N ALA A 1 -15.33 13.65 9.15
CA ALA A 1 -16.02 14.85 9.67
C ALA A 1 -15.79 15.06 11.17
N VAL A 2 -16.12 14.08 12.03
CA VAL A 2 -15.91 14.20 13.49
C VAL A 2 -14.43 14.26 13.87
N ALA A 3 -13.59 13.34 13.37
CA ALA A 3 -12.16 13.31 13.71
C ALA A 3 -11.42 14.61 13.36
N ARG A 4 -11.65 15.17 12.16
CA ARG A 4 -11.07 16.45 11.73
C ARG A 4 -11.49 17.62 12.63
N LYS A 5 -12.73 17.63 13.15
CA LYS A 5 -13.19 18.64 14.13
C LYS A 5 -12.34 18.63 15.40
N TYR A 6 -11.83 17.47 15.81
CA TYR A 6 -10.99 17.31 17.00
C TYR A 6 -9.49 17.33 16.68
N GLY A 7 -9.09 17.84 15.52
CA GLY A 7 -7.68 18.10 15.19
C GLY A 7 -6.94 16.98 14.48
N PHE A 8 -7.61 15.88 14.11
CA PHE A 8 -6.99 14.84 13.27
C PHE A 8 -6.59 15.40 11.91
N LYS A 9 -5.35 15.09 11.49
CA LYS A 9 -4.79 15.41 10.17
C LYS A 9 -4.39 14.10 9.50
N ASP A 10 -4.80 13.94 8.24
CA ASP A 10 -4.35 12.85 7.39
C ASP A 10 -3.05 13.24 6.67
N ALA A 11 -2.41 12.27 6.01
CA ALA A 11 -1.15 12.48 5.30
C ALA A 11 -1.33 13.14 3.91
N SER A 12 -2.51 13.68 3.60
CA SER A 12 -2.83 14.24 2.29
C SER A 12 -1.89 15.37 1.84
N ASN A 13 -1.32 16.12 2.79
CA ASN A 13 -0.38 17.21 2.53
C ASN A 13 1.10 16.81 2.70
N GLU A 14 1.38 15.54 2.97
CA GLU A 14 2.73 15.06 3.30
C GLU A 14 3.25 14.10 2.23
N TRP A 15 2.49 13.05 1.94
CA TRP A 15 2.92 11.97 1.04
C TRP A 15 1.70 11.27 0.44
N LYS A 16 1.64 11.30 -0.89
CA LYS A 16 0.64 10.56 -1.64
C LYS A 16 1.13 9.13 -1.90
N ARG A 17 0.75 8.23 -1.00
CA ARG A 17 1.16 6.82 -1.03
C ARG A 17 0.64 6.08 -2.25
N GLU A 18 1.54 5.36 -2.90
CA GLU A 18 1.18 4.35 -3.90
C GLU A 18 0.70 3.07 -3.22
N GLY A 19 -0.11 2.27 -3.93
CA GLY A 19 -0.64 1.01 -3.38
C GLY A 19 -1.64 1.17 -2.23
N CYS A 20 -2.11 2.39 -1.95
CA CYS A 20 -3.09 2.68 -0.90
C CYS A 20 -4.30 3.43 -1.46
N SER A 21 -5.50 3.12 -0.97
CA SER A 21 -6.72 3.89 -1.29
C SER A 21 -7.17 4.83 -0.17
N GLU A 22 -6.37 4.95 0.90
CA GLU A 22 -6.49 5.97 1.94
C GLU A 22 -5.17 6.63 2.31
N ASP A 23 -5.29 7.82 2.91
CA ASP A 23 -4.23 8.72 3.35
C ASP A 23 -4.18 8.87 4.88
N PHE A 24 -5.01 8.15 5.63
CA PHE A 24 -5.14 8.35 7.08
C PHE A 24 -4.68 7.17 7.95
N GLU A 25 -4.55 5.96 7.40
CA GLU A 25 -4.06 4.78 8.15
C GLU A 25 -2.58 4.53 7.88
N GLN A 26 -1.86 3.90 8.82
CA GLN A 26 -0.48 3.43 8.64
C GLN A 26 0.50 4.53 8.17
N ILE A 27 0.48 5.71 8.80
CA ILE A 27 1.30 6.87 8.41
C ILE A 27 2.65 6.93 9.15
N ASP A 28 2.76 6.24 10.29
CA ASP A 28 3.87 6.40 11.25
C ASP A 28 5.09 5.51 10.95
N SER A 29 4.93 4.54 10.04
CA SER A 29 5.97 3.56 9.72
C SER A 29 5.93 3.28 8.22
N GLU A 30 6.78 3.98 7.48
CA GLU A 30 6.74 4.01 6.02
C GLU A 30 7.15 2.66 5.42
N GLY A 31 8.30 2.13 5.87
CA GLY A 31 8.85 0.85 5.45
C GLY A 31 7.98 -0.35 5.81
N TYR A 32 7.06 -0.20 6.77
CA TYR A 32 6.06 -1.22 7.05
C TYR A 32 5.22 -1.53 5.81
N LEU A 33 4.94 -0.58 4.91
CA LEU A 33 4.10 -0.83 3.74
C LEU A 33 4.69 -1.85 2.76
N VAL A 34 6.01 -2.09 2.81
CA VAL A 34 6.68 -3.11 1.98
C VAL A 34 6.13 -4.51 2.23
N HIS A 35 5.82 -4.88 3.48
CA HIS A 35 5.28 -6.22 3.75
C HIS A 35 3.89 -6.42 3.12
N ILE A 36 3.08 -5.36 3.02
CA ILE A 36 1.77 -5.42 2.39
C ILE A 36 1.93 -5.62 0.89
N TRP A 37 2.91 -4.96 0.27
CA TRP A 37 3.22 -5.17 -1.14
C TRP A 37 3.84 -6.55 -1.40
N LEU A 38 4.66 -7.10 -0.50
CA LEU A 38 5.18 -8.47 -0.65
C LEU A 38 4.05 -9.53 -0.67
N LYS A 39 2.90 -9.24 -0.05
CA LYS A 39 1.68 -10.05 -0.19
C LYS A 39 1.24 -10.13 -1.66
N TYR A 40 1.37 -9.04 -2.43
CA TYR A 40 1.05 -9.01 -3.86
C TYR A 40 1.96 -9.96 -4.65
N CYS A 41 3.28 -9.92 -4.43
CA CYS A 41 4.21 -10.85 -5.07
C CYS A 41 3.89 -12.32 -4.79
N LYS A 42 3.31 -12.61 -3.62
CA LYS A 42 3.02 -13.99 -3.21
C LYS A 42 1.63 -14.47 -3.61
N PHE A 43 0.62 -13.61 -3.51
CA PHE A 43 -0.79 -13.96 -3.57
C PHE A 43 -1.60 -13.17 -4.59
N GLY A 44 -1.02 -12.16 -5.24
CA GLY A 44 -1.67 -11.37 -6.29
C GLY A 44 -2.59 -10.25 -5.80
N PHE A 45 -2.49 -9.84 -4.53
CA PHE A 45 -3.24 -8.71 -3.98
C PHE A 45 -2.46 -7.97 -2.88
N GLN A 46 -2.67 -6.66 -2.72
CA GLN A 46 -2.13 -5.85 -1.61
C GLN A 46 -3.23 -5.16 -0.78
N ARG A 47 -2.98 -3.93 -0.34
CA ARG A 47 -3.84 -3.11 0.49
C ARG A 47 -5.10 -2.61 -0.22
N ILE A 48 -5.03 -2.21 -1.49
CA ILE A 48 -6.21 -1.67 -2.20
C ILE A 48 -7.28 -2.74 -2.29
N SER A 49 -6.89 -3.97 -2.63
CA SER A 49 -7.79 -5.12 -2.60
C SER A 49 -8.45 -5.33 -1.24
N ASP A 50 -7.70 -5.25 -0.13
CA ASP A 50 -8.25 -5.43 1.23
C ASP A 50 -9.27 -4.34 1.58
N ILE A 51 -8.90 -3.09 1.34
CA ILE A 51 -9.68 -1.91 1.73
C ILE A 51 -10.90 -1.75 0.85
N GLU A 52 -10.77 -1.85 -0.47
CA GLU A 52 -11.92 -1.69 -1.35
C GLU A 52 -12.91 -2.85 -1.16
N SER A 53 -12.43 -4.07 -0.86
CA SER A 53 -13.32 -5.17 -0.45
C SER A 53 -14.11 -4.85 0.80
N ARG A 54 -13.50 -4.18 1.79
CA ARG A 54 -14.20 -3.69 2.99
C ARG A 54 -15.22 -2.60 2.63
N ARG A 55 -14.85 -1.61 1.83
CA ARG A 55 -15.73 -0.51 1.41
C ARG A 55 -16.95 -1.00 0.63
N ILE A 56 -16.80 -2.04 -0.19
CA ILE A 56 -17.94 -2.71 -0.85
C ILE A 56 -18.90 -3.28 0.20
N ARG A 57 -18.40 -4.03 1.20
CA ARG A 57 -19.24 -4.61 2.26
C ARG A 57 -19.95 -3.55 3.10
N GLU A 58 -19.33 -2.38 3.27
CA GLU A 58 -19.89 -1.23 3.98
C GLU A 58 -20.87 -0.40 3.12
N GLY A 59 -21.05 -0.75 1.84
CA GLY A 59 -21.90 0.01 0.91
C GLY A 59 -21.31 1.37 0.49
N LEU A 60 -20.02 1.60 0.73
CA LEU A 60 -19.32 2.86 0.44
C LEU A 60 -18.70 2.90 -0.97
N ARG A 61 -18.63 1.76 -1.66
CA ARG A 61 -17.99 1.62 -2.97
C ARG A 61 -18.72 0.58 -3.84
N SER A 62 -18.88 0.87 -5.13
CA SER A 62 -19.34 -0.12 -6.12
C SER A 62 -18.24 -1.14 -6.44
N ARG A 63 -18.62 -2.37 -6.82
CA ARG A 63 -17.63 -3.39 -7.21
C ARG A 63 -16.84 -2.95 -8.43
N GLU A 64 -17.49 -2.25 -9.37
CA GLU A 64 -16.91 -1.78 -10.61
C GLU A 64 -15.82 -0.73 -10.35
N ASP A 65 -16.07 0.22 -9.45
CA ASP A 65 -15.08 1.26 -9.13
C ASP A 65 -13.92 0.71 -8.29
N ALA A 66 -14.21 -0.18 -7.34
CA ALA A 66 -13.19 -0.90 -6.59
C ALA A 66 -12.23 -1.65 -7.52
N MET A 67 -12.77 -2.37 -8.52
CA MET A 67 -11.96 -3.14 -9.46
C MET A 67 -11.03 -2.25 -10.29
N LYS A 68 -11.48 -1.06 -10.72
CA LYS A 68 -10.62 -0.09 -11.43
C LYS A 68 -9.42 0.32 -10.58
N MET A 69 -9.66 0.63 -9.30
CA MET A 69 -8.61 1.02 -8.35
C MET A 69 -7.60 -0.11 -8.12
N VAL A 70 -8.09 -1.35 -7.98
CA VAL A 70 -7.24 -2.53 -7.80
C VAL A 70 -6.32 -2.72 -9.02
N ILE A 71 -6.87 -2.69 -10.24
CA ILE A 71 -6.07 -2.85 -11.47
C ILE A 71 -5.03 -1.73 -11.59
N GLU A 72 -5.42 -0.49 -11.28
CA GLU A 72 -4.57 0.68 -11.45
C GLU A 72 -3.38 0.72 -10.48
N ALA A 73 -3.56 0.24 -9.24
CA ALA A 73 -2.62 0.57 -8.18
C ALA A 73 -2.22 -0.59 -7.24
N ASP A 74 -2.92 -1.73 -7.25
CA ASP A 74 -2.62 -2.85 -6.34
C ASP A 74 -1.31 -3.58 -6.70
N HIS A 75 -0.65 -3.26 -7.81
CA HIS A 75 0.69 -3.79 -8.12
C HIS A 75 1.83 -2.86 -7.71
N LYS A 76 1.52 -1.61 -7.32
CA LYS A 76 2.53 -0.57 -7.09
C LYS A 76 3.15 -0.69 -5.70
N LEU A 77 4.47 -0.71 -5.65
CA LEU A 77 5.25 -0.54 -4.42
C LEU A 77 5.56 0.94 -4.26
N ASP A 78 5.28 1.52 -3.10
CA ASP A 78 5.64 2.90 -2.85
C ASP A 78 7.16 3.06 -2.69
N THR A 79 7.74 4.01 -3.42
CA THR A 79 9.18 4.29 -3.44
C THR A 79 9.71 4.73 -2.08
N LYS A 80 8.96 5.56 -1.35
CA LYS A 80 9.38 6.05 -0.02
C LYS A 80 9.38 4.90 0.99
N ALA A 81 8.36 4.05 0.94
CA ALA A 81 8.31 2.84 1.77
C ALA A 81 9.46 1.87 1.45
N LEU A 82 9.79 1.67 0.17
CA LEU A 82 10.93 0.84 -0.23
C LEU A 82 12.25 1.38 0.34
N ASN A 83 12.49 2.69 0.19
CA ASN A 83 13.71 3.31 0.68
C ASN A 83 13.83 3.18 2.21
N ASP A 84 12.79 3.53 2.96
CA ASP A 84 12.78 3.40 4.43
C ASP A 84 13.03 1.95 4.87
N PHE A 85 12.44 0.98 4.17
CA PHE A 85 12.62 -0.44 4.46
C PHE A 85 14.06 -0.92 4.24
N VAL A 86 14.66 -0.61 3.09
CA VAL A 86 16.02 -1.07 2.77
C VAL A 86 17.05 -0.36 3.65
N ASP A 87 16.87 0.95 3.90
CA ASP A 87 17.74 1.73 4.80
C ASP A 87 17.67 1.18 6.23
N THR A 88 16.46 0.88 6.73
CA THR A 88 16.27 0.32 8.08
C THR A 88 16.93 -1.04 8.25
N LEU A 89 16.91 -1.89 7.22
CA LEU A 89 17.42 -3.26 7.29
C LEU A 89 18.88 -3.39 6.82
N GLY A 90 19.47 -2.31 6.28
CA GLY A 90 20.84 -2.32 5.74
C GLY A 90 20.97 -3.06 4.40
N TYR A 91 19.92 -3.05 3.58
CA TYR A 91 19.95 -3.58 2.21
C TYR A 91 20.15 -2.45 1.20
N THR A 92 20.62 -2.83 0.02
CA THR A 92 20.44 -2.03 -1.19
C THR A 92 19.11 -2.36 -1.86
N THR A 93 18.59 -1.42 -2.65
CA THR A 93 17.41 -1.65 -3.49
C THR A 93 17.60 -2.83 -4.44
N ASP A 94 18.82 -3.03 -4.97
CA ASP A 94 19.13 -4.14 -5.87
C ASP A 94 19.04 -5.50 -5.14
N GLU A 95 19.61 -5.62 -3.95
CA GLU A 95 19.49 -6.85 -3.13
C GLU A 95 18.02 -7.17 -2.82
N PHE A 96 17.22 -6.15 -2.48
CA PHE A 96 15.79 -6.32 -2.29
C PHE A 96 15.12 -6.93 -3.53
N TRP A 97 15.38 -6.37 -4.72
CA TRP A 97 14.78 -6.86 -5.95
C TRP A 97 15.28 -8.25 -6.36
N GLU A 98 16.56 -8.57 -6.14
CA GLU A 98 17.09 -9.92 -6.37
C GLU A 98 16.42 -10.97 -5.47
N ILE A 99 16.16 -10.64 -4.20
CA ILE A 99 15.39 -11.50 -3.29
C ILE A 99 13.95 -11.64 -3.80
N VAL A 100 13.28 -10.54 -4.14
CA VAL A 100 11.90 -10.58 -4.63
C VAL A 100 11.79 -11.44 -5.88
N LYS A 101 12.67 -11.27 -6.88
CA LYS A 101 12.69 -12.08 -8.12
C LYS A 101 12.77 -13.58 -7.83
N LYS A 102 13.56 -13.98 -6.82
CA LYS A 102 13.69 -15.40 -6.45
C LYS A 102 12.40 -16.03 -5.93
N TRP A 103 11.52 -15.25 -5.31
CA TRP A 103 10.33 -15.76 -4.60
C TRP A 103 8.99 -15.32 -5.20
N ASN A 104 9.00 -14.35 -6.10
CA ASN A 104 7.82 -13.89 -6.81
C ASN A 104 7.35 -14.97 -7.79
N LYS A 105 6.05 -15.26 -7.80
CA LYS A 105 5.44 -16.25 -8.70
C LYS A 105 4.91 -15.64 -10.00
N TYR A 106 4.91 -14.31 -10.09
CA TYR A 106 4.19 -13.55 -11.11
C TYR A 106 5.08 -12.54 -11.86
N LEU A 107 6.37 -12.45 -11.50
CA LEU A 107 7.45 -11.82 -12.28
C LEU A 107 8.40 -12.93 -12.76
#